data_AF-A0A955SXG0-F1
#
_entry.id   AF-A0A955SXG0-F1
#
_cell.length_a   1.000
_cell.length_b   1.000
_cell.length_c   1.000
_cell.angle_alpha   90.00
_cell.angle_beta   90.00
_cell.angle_gamma   90.00
#
_symmetry.space_group_name_H-M   'P 1'
#
loop_
_entity.id
_entity.type
_entity.pdbx_description
1 polymer ?
#
loop_
_entity_poly.entity_id
_entity_poly.type
_entity_poly.pdbx_seq_one_letter_code
_entity_poly.pdbx_strand_id
1 'polypeptide(L)'
;MKSRILLACLFASSFLGHVTVHAQVPELVINEFMAVNSTTVADEDGDFSDWLEIHNSGVTPVDLAEWHLTDDAASPEKWTFPSVSVPAGGYLLVFASDKDRAVAGSELHLNFKLTSQGEYLGLIEPDGMTVAHE
;
A
#
# COMPACT_ATOMS: atom_id res chain seq x y z
N MET A 1 -62.78 -7.11 45.40
CA MET A 1 -61.73 -7.96 44.79
C MET A 1 -62.18 -8.33 43.39
N LYS A 2 -61.64 -7.67 42.35
CA LYS A 2 -61.61 -8.10 40.93
C LYS A 2 -60.84 -7.04 40.13
N SER A 3 -59.94 -7.53 39.29
CA SER A 3 -58.69 -6.91 38.87
C SER A 3 -58.83 -5.90 37.73
N ARG A 4 -57.92 -4.92 37.71
CA ARG A 4 -57.61 -4.03 36.57
C ARG A 4 -56.77 -4.81 35.56
N ILE A 5 -57.11 -4.74 34.27
CA ILE A 5 -56.25 -5.21 33.18
C ILE A 5 -55.84 -3.95 32.38
N LEU A 6 -54.60 -3.52 32.55
CA LEU A 6 -53.94 -2.58 31.65
C LEU A 6 -53.35 -3.39 30.49
N LEU A 7 -53.77 -3.07 29.27
CA LEU A 7 -53.16 -3.59 28.04
C LEU A 7 -52.02 -2.64 27.65
N ALA A 8 -50.78 -3.06 27.87
CA ALA A 8 -49.60 -2.36 27.37
C ALA A 8 -49.21 -2.98 26.02
N CYS A 9 -49.38 -2.23 24.93
CA CYS A 9 -48.81 -2.59 23.64
C CYS A 9 -47.28 -2.41 23.69
N LEU A 10 -46.55 -3.52 23.73
CA LEU A 10 -45.11 -3.55 23.50
C LEU A 10 -44.85 -3.34 22.00
N PHE A 11 -44.38 -2.15 21.62
CA PHE A 11 -43.74 -1.96 20.32
C PHE A 11 -42.36 -2.61 20.39
N ALA A 12 -42.22 -3.80 19.81
CA ALA A 12 -40.91 -4.35 19.50
C ALA A 12 -40.31 -3.52 18.36
N SER A 13 -39.54 -2.49 18.70
CA SER A 13 -38.72 -1.76 17.73
C SER A 13 -37.57 -2.69 17.32
N SER A 14 -37.70 -3.32 16.15
CA SER A 14 -36.60 -4.03 15.52
C SER A 14 -35.52 -3.01 15.19
N PHE A 15 -34.42 -3.03 15.94
CA PHE A 15 -33.21 -2.33 15.56
C PHE A 15 -32.67 -3.02 14.30
N LEU A 16 -32.95 -2.47 13.11
CA LEU A 16 -32.14 -2.80 11.94
C LEU A 16 -30.73 -2.28 12.24
N GLY A 17 -29.84 -3.19 12.63
CA GLY A 17 -28.41 -2.89 12.72
C GLY A 17 -27.95 -2.39 11.35
N HIS A 18 -27.74 -1.08 11.25
CA HIS A 18 -27.02 -0.51 10.11
C HIS A 18 -25.58 -1.01 10.21
N VAL A 19 -25.24 -1.99 9.38
CA VAL A 19 -23.85 -2.30 9.08
C VAL A 19 -23.41 -1.28 8.04
N THR A 20 -22.72 -0.23 8.49
CA THR A 20 -22.01 0.64 7.56
C THR A 20 -20.84 -0.15 7.02
N VAL A 21 -20.94 -0.62 5.77
CA VAL A 21 -19.76 -1.06 5.02
C VAL A 21 -18.99 0.20 4.69
N HIS A 22 -17.98 0.51 5.51
CA HIS A 22 -16.94 1.42 5.08
C HIS A 22 -16.20 0.71 3.96
N ALA A 23 -16.36 1.17 2.72
CA ALA A 23 -15.37 0.85 1.70
C ALA A 23 -14.04 1.38 2.25
N GLN A 24 -13.16 0.47 2.69
CA GLN A 24 -11.77 0.84 2.95
C GLN A 24 -11.24 1.32 1.61
N VAL A 25 -10.94 2.62 1.52
CA VAL A 25 -10.15 3.15 0.41
C VAL A 25 -8.88 2.31 0.39
N PRO A 26 -8.49 1.69 -0.75
CA PRO A 26 -7.24 0.97 -0.82
C PRO A 26 -6.11 1.90 -0.37
N GLU A 27 -5.49 1.57 0.75
CA GLU A 27 -4.29 2.27 1.22
C GLU A 27 -3.11 1.47 0.70
N LEU A 28 -2.48 1.98 -0.36
CA LEU A 28 -1.19 1.49 -0.79
C LEU A 28 -0.16 1.99 0.20
N VAL A 29 0.55 1.05 0.82
CA VAL A 29 1.54 1.34 1.85
C VAL A 29 2.86 0.69 1.52
N ILE A 30 3.93 1.28 2.02
CA ILE A 30 5.23 0.62 2.09
C ILE A 30 5.16 -0.31 3.31
N ASN A 31 5.01 -1.61 3.06
CA ASN A 31 4.77 -2.61 4.10
C ASN A 31 6.06 -3.07 4.79
N GLU A 32 7.11 -3.28 3.99
CA GLU A 32 8.42 -3.71 4.48
C GLU A 32 9.52 -3.11 3.59
N PHE A 33 10.72 -2.97 4.13
CA PHE A 33 11.92 -2.68 3.36
C PHE A 33 13.17 -3.23 4.05
N MET A 34 14.22 -3.44 3.26
CA MET A 34 15.52 -3.93 3.70
C MET A 34 16.64 -3.16 2.99
N ALA A 35 17.24 -2.20 3.69
CA ALA A 35 18.31 -1.34 3.18
C ALA A 35 19.73 -1.93 3.29
N VAL A 36 19.85 -3.16 3.78
CA VAL A 36 21.11 -3.93 3.79
C VAL A 36 20.79 -5.40 3.58
N ASN A 37 20.43 -5.74 2.34
CA ASN A 37 20.23 -7.13 1.98
C ASN A 37 21.57 -7.77 1.61
N SER A 38 21.96 -8.86 2.28
CA SER A 38 23.19 -9.59 1.94
C SER A 38 22.97 -11.08 1.69
N THR A 39 21.78 -11.59 2.04
CA THR A 39 21.55 -13.05 2.06
C THR A 39 20.09 -13.47 1.85
N THR A 40 19.11 -12.55 1.81
CA THR A 40 17.69 -12.94 1.86
C THR A 40 17.11 -13.13 0.47
N VAL A 41 16.92 -12.04 -0.27
CA VAL A 41 16.30 -12.06 -1.60
C VAL A 41 17.32 -11.66 -2.65
N ALA A 42 17.62 -12.53 -3.61
CA ALA A 42 18.43 -12.16 -4.77
C ALA A 42 17.52 -11.64 -5.88
N ASP A 43 17.98 -10.65 -6.64
CA ASP A 43 17.34 -10.20 -7.87
C ASP A 43 17.65 -11.12 -9.06
N GLU A 44 17.09 -10.81 -10.23
CA GLU A 44 17.22 -11.58 -11.47
C GLU A 44 18.67 -11.72 -11.96
N ASP A 45 19.57 -10.82 -11.55
CA ASP A 45 20.99 -10.87 -11.86
C ASP A 45 21.79 -11.70 -10.82
N GLY A 46 21.14 -12.12 -9.74
CA GLY A 46 21.74 -12.83 -8.61
C GLY A 46 22.33 -11.92 -7.53
N ASP A 47 22.08 -10.61 -7.58
CA ASP A 47 22.55 -9.65 -6.59
C ASP A 47 21.58 -9.59 -5.40
N PHE A 48 22.11 -9.48 -4.17
CA PHE A 48 21.30 -9.19 -2.98
C PHE A 48 21.08 -7.68 -2.86
N SER A 49 20.31 -7.11 -3.78
CA SER A 49 19.94 -5.69 -3.76
C SER A 49 19.02 -5.38 -2.58
N ASP A 50 19.08 -4.15 -2.09
CA ASP A 50 18.07 -3.63 -1.16
C ASP A 50 16.69 -3.70 -1.81
N TRP A 51 15.63 -3.76 -1.01
CA TRP A 51 14.28 -3.89 -1.54
C TRP A 51 13.26 -3.26 -0.61
N LEU A 52 12.08 -2.98 -1.19
CA LEU A 52 10.87 -2.62 -0.47
C LEU A 52 9.68 -3.41 -1.00
N GLU A 53 8.64 -3.50 -0.19
CA GLU A 53 7.39 -4.16 -0.52
C GLU A 53 6.24 -3.15 -0.44
N ILE A 54 5.48 -3.03 -1.52
CA ILE A 54 4.22 -2.29 -1.56
C ILE A 54 3.08 -3.26 -1.28
N HIS A 55 2.21 -2.93 -0.33
CA HIS A 55 1.01 -3.69 -0.03
C HIS A 55 -0.24 -2.88 -0.38
N ASN A 56 -1.16 -3.51 -1.12
CA ASN A 56 -2.50 -2.98 -1.31
C ASN A 56 -3.43 -3.55 -0.22
N SER A 57 -3.66 -2.78 0.84
CA SER A 57 -4.55 -3.16 1.94
C SER A 57 -6.04 -3.15 1.59
N GLY A 58 -6.39 -2.69 0.38
CA GLY A 58 -7.76 -2.56 -0.07
C GLY A 58 -8.39 -3.86 -0.60
N VAL A 59 -9.65 -3.72 -1.00
CA VAL A 59 -10.49 -4.83 -1.49
C VAL A 59 -10.61 -4.90 -3.01
N THR A 60 -9.93 -4.00 -3.73
CA THR A 60 -9.87 -3.97 -5.19
C THR A 60 -8.42 -3.86 -5.67
N PRO A 61 -8.05 -4.45 -6.82
CA PRO A 61 -6.75 -4.21 -7.42
C PRO A 61 -6.51 -2.72 -7.69
N VAL A 62 -5.26 -2.28 -7.55
CA VAL A 62 -4.82 -0.92 -7.89
C VAL A 62 -3.73 -1.02 -8.95
N ASP A 63 -3.75 -0.16 -9.97
CA ASP A 63 -2.66 0.02 -10.92
C ASP A 63 -1.76 1.16 -10.44
N LEU A 64 -0.45 0.93 -10.40
CA LEU A 64 0.55 1.89 -9.97
C LEU A 64 1.05 2.81 -11.10
N ALA A 65 0.46 2.78 -12.30
CA ALA A 65 0.83 3.72 -13.35
C ALA A 65 0.86 5.18 -12.84
N GLU A 66 1.98 5.87 -13.10
CA GLU A 66 2.27 7.25 -12.66
C GLU A 66 2.41 7.44 -11.15
N TRP A 67 2.35 6.39 -10.31
CA TRP A 67 2.77 6.51 -8.91
C TRP A 67 4.29 6.65 -8.83
N HIS A 68 4.79 7.22 -7.72
CA HIS A 68 6.21 7.44 -7.54
C HIS A 68 6.76 6.89 -6.23
N LEU A 69 8.04 6.53 -6.24
CA LEU A 69 8.86 6.27 -5.06
C LEU A 69 9.98 7.30 -4.98
N THR A 70 10.25 7.77 -3.76
CA THR A 70 11.35 8.70 -3.50
C THR A 70 11.98 8.47 -2.14
N ASP A 71 13.28 8.74 -2.05
CA ASP A 71 14.04 8.85 -0.79
C ASP A 71 14.29 10.32 -0.39
N ASP A 72 13.73 11.27 -1.16
CA ASP A 72 13.93 12.71 -1.00
C ASP A 72 12.60 13.45 -1.13
N ALA A 73 12.10 13.96 0.00
CA ALA A 73 10.86 14.75 0.05
C ALA A 73 10.92 16.03 -0.81
N ALA A 74 12.11 16.51 -1.18
CA ALA A 74 12.28 17.63 -2.10
C ALA A 74 12.18 17.23 -3.60
N SER A 75 12.18 15.92 -3.89
CA SER A 75 12.05 15.34 -5.23
C SER A 75 11.02 14.20 -5.22
N PRO A 76 9.71 14.49 -5.06
CA PRO A 76 8.67 13.46 -4.86
C PRO A 76 8.55 12.47 -6.02
N GLU A 77 8.86 12.88 -7.25
CA GLU A 77 8.73 12.07 -8.47
C GLU A 77 10.04 11.35 -8.87
N LYS A 78 10.91 11.00 -7.90
CA LYS A 78 12.28 10.51 -8.18
C LYS A 78 12.31 9.25 -9.03
N TRP A 79 11.40 8.30 -8.80
CA TRP A 79 11.23 7.10 -9.62
C TRP A 79 9.75 6.83 -9.86
N THR A 80 9.36 6.61 -11.12
CA THR A 80 7.94 6.42 -11.50
C THR A 80 7.66 4.98 -11.87
N PHE A 81 6.59 4.42 -11.33
CA PHE A 81 6.16 3.06 -11.63
C PHE A 81 5.68 2.94 -13.09
N PRO A 82 5.95 1.81 -13.77
CA PRO A 82 5.18 1.43 -14.95
C PRO A 82 3.76 1.01 -14.55
N SER A 83 2.87 0.81 -15.52
CA SER A 83 1.56 0.19 -15.25
C SER A 83 1.76 -1.24 -14.72
N VAL A 84 1.54 -1.43 -13.44
CA VAL A 84 1.64 -2.69 -12.71
C VAL A 84 0.49 -2.76 -11.72
N SER A 85 -0.27 -3.85 -11.79
CA SER A 85 -1.41 -4.05 -10.90
C SER A 85 -1.00 -4.78 -9.63
N VAL A 86 -1.30 -4.18 -8.48
CA VAL A 86 -1.23 -4.84 -7.17
C VAL A 86 -2.64 -5.33 -6.81
N PRO A 87 -2.88 -6.65 -6.75
CA PRO A 87 -4.18 -7.21 -6.38
C PRO A 87 -4.67 -6.73 -5.02
N ALA A 88 -5.98 -6.87 -4.76
CA ALA A 88 -6.53 -6.65 -3.42
C ALA A 88 -5.85 -7.56 -2.37
N GLY A 89 -5.34 -6.97 -1.29
CA GLY A 89 -4.51 -7.69 -0.30
C GLY A 89 -3.17 -8.22 -0.85
N GLY A 90 -2.77 -7.77 -2.04
CA GLY A 90 -1.59 -8.21 -2.76
C GLY A 90 -0.36 -7.38 -2.43
N TYR A 91 0.79 -7.93 -2.77
CA TYR A 91 2.11 -7.37 -2.49
C TYR A 91 2.92 -7.24 -3.78
N LEU A 92 3.79 -6.23 -3.84
CA LEU A 92 4.72 -6.02 -4.94
C LEU A 92 6.11 -5.74 -4.36
N LEU A 93 7.09 -6.58 -4.70
CA LEU A 93 8.48 -6.37 -4.37
C LEU A 93 9.13 -5.44 -5.41
N VAL A 94 9.92 -4.47 -4.93
CA VAL A 94 10.69 -3.53 -5.76
C VAL A 94 12.12 -3.45 -5.22
N PHE A 95 13.12 -3.63 -6.09
CA PHE A 95 14.53 -3.59 -5.70
C PHE A 95 15.09 -2.17 -5.75
N ALA A 96 15.63 -1.68 -4.64
CA ALA A 96 16.35 -0.41 -4.55
C ALA A 96 17.82 -0.60 -4.94
N SER A 97 18.06 -0.84 -6.24
CA SER A 97 19.35 -1.33 -6.74
C SER A 97 20.16 -0.31 -7.54
N ASP A 98 19.59 0.85 -7.87
CA ASP A 98 20.16 1.85 -8.80
C ASP A 98 20.30 1.36 -10.25
N LYS A 99 19.56 0.31 -10.63
CA LYS A 99 19.56 -0.24 -12.01
C LYS A 99 18.55 0.45 -12.93
N ASP A 100 17.59 1.21 -12.38
CA ASP A 100 16.56 1.96 -13.11
C ASP A 100 15.78 1.12 -14.15
N ARG A 101 15.11 0.06 -13.69
CA ARG A 101 14.31 -0.85 -14.54
C ARG A 101 12.83 -0.72 -14.18
N ALA A 102 12.06 -0.14 -15.10
CA ALA A 102 10.64 0.11 -14.94
C ALA A 102 9.83 -0.55 -16.08
N VAL A 103 9.98 -1.87 -16.26
CA VAL A 103 9.26 -2.62 -17.32
C VAL A 103 8.18 -3.48 -16.69
N ALA A 104 6.92 -3.26 -17.08
CA ALA A 104 5.79 -4.05 -16.60
C ALA A 104 6.00 -5.55 -16.85
N GLY A 105 5.76 -6.38 -15.83
CA GLY A 105 5.92 -7.83 -15.87
C GLY A 105 7.36 -8.34 -15.71
N SER A 106 8.33 -7.47 -15.46
CA SER A 106 9.71 -7.81 -15.05
C SER A 106 9.96 -7.38 -13.61
N GLU A 107 11.11 -7.74 -13.04
CA GLU A 107 11.53 -7.18 -11.75
C GLU A 107 11.70 -5.65 -11.88
N LEU A 108 11.22 -4.94 -10.86
CA LEU A 108 11.28 -3.48 -10.82
C LEU A 108 12.50 -3.06 -10.01
N HIS A 109 13.27 -2.13 -10.56
CA HIS A 109 14.48 -1.61 -9.93
C HIS A 109 14.44 -0.09 -9.88
N LEU A 110 14.53 0.47 -8.68
CA LEU A 110 14.65 1.92 -8.48
C LEU A 110 15.95 2.46 -9.09
N ASN A 111 15.98 3.76 -9.34
CA ASN A 111 17.15 4.54 -9.75
C ASN A 111 17.92 5.12 -8.55
N PHE A 112 17.75 4.51 -7.38
CA PHE A 112 18.51 4.79 -6.17
C PHE A 112 18.60 3.53 -5.31
N LYS A 113 19.45 3.59 -4.28
CA LYS A 113 19.58 2.57 -3.25
C LYS A 113 19.09 3.11 -1.93
N LEU A 114 18.74 2.20 -1.02
CA LEU A 114 18.44 2.60 0.34
C LEU A 114 19.73 2.79 1.14
N THR A 115 19.65 3.54 2.24
CA THR A 115 20.78 3.77 3.14
C THR A 115 20.60 3.05 4.47
N SER A 116 21.70 2.52 4.99
CA SER A 116 21.70 1.79 6.27
C SER A 116 21.53 2.68 7.51
N GLN A 117 21.46 4.01 7.34
CA GLN A 117 21.36 4.98 8.43
C GLN A 117 19.93 5.43 8.72
N GLY A 118 18.96 4.94 7.93
CA GLY A 118 17.59 5.45 7.93
C GLY A 118 17.49 6.74 7.12
N GLU A 119 16.40 6.86 6.38
CA GLU A 119 16.12 7.97 5.48
C GLU A 119 14.61 8.14 5.30
N TYR A 120 14.24 9.22 4.61
CA TYR A 120 12.88 9.38 4.11
C TYR A 120 12.62 8.35 3.03
N LEU A 121 11.43 7.74 2.98
CA LEU A 121 11.02 6.88 1.88
C LEU A 121 9.52 7.05 1.64
N GLY A 122 9.16 7.79 0.60
CA GLY A 122 7.77 8.12 0.29
C GLY A 122 7.22 7.35 -0.90
N LEU A 123 5.96 6.91 -0.77
CA LEU A 123 5.09 6.51 -1.88
C LEU A 123 4.16 7.68 -2.21
N ILE A 124 4.24 8.18 -3.44
CA ILE A 124 3.54 9.39 -3.89
C ILE A 124 2.47 9.02 -4.91
N GLU A 125 1.29 9.62 -4.77
CA GLU A 125 0.18 9.47 -5.72
C GLU A 125 0.51 10.06 -7.12
N PRO A 126 -0.27 9.72 -8.16
CA PRO A 126 -0.05 10.20 -9.52
C PRO A 126 -0.07 11.72 -9.75
N ASP A 127 -0.48 12.50 -8.75
CA ASP A 127 -0.44 13.96 -8.84
C ASP A 127 0.97 14.53 -8.55
N GLY A 128 1.94 13.69 -8.17
CA GLY A 128 3.31 14.07 -7.84
C GLY A 128 3.43 14.88 -6.54
N MET A 129 2.34 15.02 -5.77
CA MET A 129 2.27 15.92 -4.62
C MET A 129 1.71 15.26 -3.36
N THR A 130 0.77 14.33 -3.49
CA THR A 130 0.10 13.70 -2.37
C THR A 130 0.92 12.50 -1.89
N VAL A 131 1.40 12.55 -0.65
CA VAL A 131 2.07 11.42 0.00
C VAL A 131 1.01 10.42 0.42
N ALA A 132 1.05 9.22 -0.15
CA ALA A 132 0.19 8.12 0.27
C ALA A 132 0.74 7.42 1.51
N HIS A 133 2.06 7.27 1.62
CA HIS A 133 2.75 6.65 2.76
C HIS A 133 4.22 7.10 2.84
N GLU A 134 4.78 7.23 4.05
CA GLU A 134 6.18 7.56 4.33
C GLU A 134 6.69 6.98 5.66
#